data_AF-A0A0G9L7F8-F1
#
_entry.id   AF-A0A0G9L7F8-F1
#
_cell.length_a   1.000
_cell.length_b   1.000
_cell.length_c   1.000
_cell.angle_alpha   90.00
_cell.angle_beta   90.00
_cell.angle_gamma   90.00
#
_symmetry.space_group_name_H-M   'P 1'
#
loop_
_entity.id
_entity.type
_entity.pdbx_description
1 polymer ?
#
loop_
_entity_poly.entity_id
_entity_poly.type
_entity_poly.pdbx_seq_one_letter_code
_entity_poly.pdbx_strand_id
1 'polypeptide(L)' 'MLNRSQYSKDGQLKSCPNCSTANGEEHVYYSYPEYFGTTPKRASSNRPDGPQSHCESCRFEKGSYPNPVLCSEIEK' A
#
# COMPACT_ATOMS: atom_id res chain seq x y z
N MET A 1 -8.28 -2.44 -10.67
CA MET A 1 -7.88 -3.84 -10.39
C MET A 1 -7.26 -3.88 -9.01
N LEU A 2 -7.81 -4.67 -8.08
CA LEU A 2 -7.42 -4.69 -6.67
C LEU A 2 -6.02 -5.30 -6.41
N ASN A 3 -5.54 -6.14 -7.32
CA ASN A 3 -4.22 -6.77 -7.27
C ASN A 3 -3.05 -5.85 -7.72
N ARG A 4 -3.30 -4.56 -7.97
CA ARG A 4 -2.27 -3.58 -8.33
C ARG A 4 -2.24 -2.45 -7.31
N SER A 5 -1.04 -2.14 -6.81
CA SER A 5 -0.84 -1.05 -5.86
C SER A 5 -1.07 0.29 -6.54
N GLN A 6 -1.75 1.17 -5.83
CA GLN A 6 -2.03 2.56 -6.19
C GLN A 6 -1.51 3.48 -5.08
N TYR A 7 -1.39 4.77 -5.39
CA TYR A 7 -1.03 5.80 -4.42
C TYR A 7 -2.15 6.84 -4.38
N SER A 8 -2.36 7.45 -3.23
CA SER A 8 -3.17 8.67 -3.13
C SER A 8 -2.56 9.79 -3.96
N LYS A 9 -3.36 10.83 -4.25
CA LYS A 9 -2.95 11.98 -5.07
C LYS A 9 -1.73 12.72 -4.49
N ASP A 10 -1.63 12.79 -3.17
CA ASP A 10 -0.52 13.39 -2.43
C ASP A 10 0.66 12.41 -2.19
N GLY A 11 0.53 11.15 -2.60
CA GLY A 11 1.53 10.11 -2.42
C GLY A 11 1.75 9.65 -0.97
N GLN A 12 0.98 10.14 -0.01
CA GLN A 12 1.11 9.81 1.42
C GLN A 12 0.54 8.44 1.76
N LEU A 13 -0.41 7.94 0.96
CA LEU A 13 -1.02 6.64 1.14
C LEU A 13 -0.67 5.74 -0.05
N LYS A 14 -0.51 4.46 0.23
CA LYS A 14 -0.30 3.41 -0.77
C LYS A 14 -1.22 2.24 -0.51
N SER A 15 -1.86 1.73 -1.56
CA SER A 15 -2.71 0.55 -1.44
C SER A 15 -1.89 -0.75 -1.45
N CYS A 16 -2.26 -1.67 -0.57
CA CYS A 16 -1.68 -3.01 -0.53
C CYS A 16 -2.50 -3.92 -1.45
N PRO A 17 -1.89 -4.52 -2.50
CA PRO A 17 -2.58 -5.42 -3.41
C PRO A 17 -3.27 -6.60 -2.73
N ASN A 18 -2.60 -7.19 -1.73
CA ASN A 18 -3.12 -8.36 -1.03
C ASN A 18 -4.30 -7.99 -0.13
N CYS A 19 -4.19 -6.90 0.66
CA CYS A 19 -5.32 -6.41 1.45
C CYS A 19 -6.50 -5.97 0.59
N SER A 20 -6.24 -5.31 -0.54
CA SER A 20 -7.29 -4.89 -1.48
C SER A 20 -7.98 -6.11 -2.09
N THR A 21 -7.22 -7.13 -2.49
CA THR A 21 -7.79 -8.37 -3.03
C THR A 21 -8.58 -9.14 -1.98
N ALA A 22 -8.11 -9.18 -0.73
CA ALA A 22 -8.81 -9.81 0.39
C ALA A 22 -10.09 -9.06 0.80
N ASN A 23 -10.09 -7.71 0.68
CA ASN A 23 -11.29 -6.90 0.86
C ASN A 23 -12.30 -7.17 -0.27
N GLY A 24 -11.85 -7.33 -1.52
CA GLY A 24 -12.66 -7.78 -2.64
C GLY A 24 -13.52 -6.70 -3.31
N GLU A 25 -13.70 -5.54 -2.67
CA GLU A 25 -14.56 -4.47 -3.16
C GLU A 25 -13.74 -3.24 -3.60
N GLU A 26 -12.80 -2.82 -2.77
CA GLU A 26 -12.04 -1.58 -2.98
C GLU A 26 -10.58 -1.64 -2.55
N HIS A 27 -9.82 -0.61 -2.95
CA HIS A 27 -8.41 -0.51 -2.59
C HIS A 27 -8.26 -0.18 -1.10
N VAL A 28 -7.46 -0.99 -0.40
CA VAL A 28 -7.13 -0.78 1.01
C VAL A 28 -5.77 -0.10 1.10
N TYR A 29 -5.76 1.11 1.64
CA TYR A 29 -4.60 1.98 1.77
C TYR A 29 -4.03 2.01 3.18
N TYR A 30 -2.72 2.27 3.24
CA TYR A 30 -1.99 2.53 4.47
C TYR A 30 -0.98 3.64 4.25
N SER A 31 -0.57 4.31 5.33
CA SER A 31 0.48 5.33 5.30
C SER A 31 1.77 4.81 4.67
N TYR A 32 2.29 5.60 3.75
CA TYR A 32 3.52 5.35 3.02
C TYR A 32 4.56 6.41 3.41
N PRO A 33 5.82 6.03 3.68
CA PRO A 33 6.39 4.67 3.58
C PRO A 33 6.19 3.81 4.84
N GLU A 34 5.59 4.32 5.91
CA GLU A 34 5.54 3.71 7.25
C GLU A 34 5.14 2.22 7.24
N TYR A 35 4.05 1.86 6.57
CA TYR A 35 3.51 0.49 6.58
C TYR A 35 4.02 -0.40 5.44
N PHE A 36 4.88 0.10 4.56
CA PHE A 36 5.43 -0.66 3.43
C PHE A 36 6.93 -0.86 3.56
N GLY A 37 7.62 0.18 4.03
CA GLY A 37 9.05 0.33 3.93
C GLY A 37 9.53 0.51 2.49
N THR A 38 10.80 0.84 2.40
CA THR A 38 11.51 1.07 1.14
C THR A 38 12.80 0.24 1.12
N THR A 39 13.35 0.00 -0.07
CA THR A 39 14.66 -0.64 -0.23
C THR A 39 15.36 -0.16 -1.49
N PRO A 40 16.68 0.14 -1.41
CA PRO A 40 17.46 0.51 -2.60
C PRO A 40 17.38 -0.52 -3.73
N LYS A 41 17.20 -1.82 -3.42
CA LYS A 41 17.08 -2.89 -4.42
C LYS A 41 15.82 -2.80 -5.28
N ARG A 42 14.81 -2.05 -4.84
CA ARG A 42 13.56 -1.80 -5.57
C ARG A 42 13.48 -0.40 -6.14
N ALA A 43 14.53 0.42 -5.96
CA ALA A 43 14.61 1.73 -6.56
C ALA A 43 14.55 1.60 -8.08
N SER A 44 13.79 2.50 -8.70
CA SER A 44 13.66 2.61 -10.16
C SER A 44 13.59 4.09 -10.54
N SER A 45 13.76 4.41 -11.83
CA SER A 45 13.69 5.80 -12.30
C SER A 45 12.40 6.51 -11.91
N ASN A 46 11.27 5.78 -11.80
CA ASN A 46 9.97 6.34 -11.44
C ASN A 46 9.70 6.34 -9.92
N ARG A 47 10.46 5.56 -9.15
CA ARG A 47 10.33 5.42 -7.69
C ARG A 47 11.73 5.23 -7.10
N PRO A 48 12.50 6.32 -6.95
CA PRO A 48 13.90 6.24 -6.53
C PRO A 48 14.06 5.80 -5.07
N ASP A 49 13.01 5.96 -4.27
CA ASP A 49 12.91 5.47 -2.91
C ASP A 49 12.78 3.95 -2.83
N GLY A 50 12.27 3.28 -3.86
CA GLY A 50 12.21 1.82 -3.93
C GLY A 50 11.14 1.19 -3.03
N PRO A 51 9.84 1.49 -3.25
CA PRO A 51 8.73 0.99 -2.45
C PRO A 51 8.63 -0.53 -2.48
N GLN A 52 8.26 -1.11 -1.34
CA GLN A 52 7.78 -2.49 -1.31
C GLN A 52 6.38 -2.61 -1.93
N SER A 53 6.12 -3.71 -2.64
CA SER A 53 4.84 -3.91 -3.34
C SER A 53 3.66 -4.09 -2.38
N HIS A 54 3.88 -4.80 -1.28
CA HIS A 54 2.88 -5.11 -0.24
C HIS A 54 3.25 -4.45 1.07
N CYS A 55 2.26 -4.21 1.93
CA CYS A 55 2.49 -3.72 3.28
C CYS A 55 3.29 -4.75 4.09
N GLU A 56 3.98 -4.31 5.14
CA GLU A 56 4.87 -5.16 5.92
C GLU A 56 4.09 -6.31 6.61
N SER A 57 2.85 -6.11 7.06
CA SER A 57 1.94 -7.17 7.57
C SER A 57 1.79 -8.31 6.58
N CYS A 58 1.43 -8.01 5.32
CA CYS A 58 1.32 -9.05 4.30
C CYS A 58 2.67 -9.69 3.93
N ARG A 59 3.80 -9.00 4.15
CA ARG A 59 5.13 -9.54 3.84
C ARG A 59 5.69 -10.44 4.93
N PHE A 60 5.31 -10.22 6.17
CA PHE A 60 5.84 -10.92 7.34
C PHE A 60 4.76 -11.69 8.11
N GLU A 61 3.58 -11.87 7.52
CA GLU A 61 2.40 -12.51 8.13
C GLU A 61 2.07 -11.95 9.52
N LYS A 62 2.42 -10.68 9.77
CA LYS A 62 1.98 -9.98 10.98
C LYS A 62 0.47 -9.77 10.82
N GLY A 63 -0.27 -9.85 11.91
CA GLY A 63 -1.74 -9.63 11.91
C GLY A 63 -2.14 -8.31 11.24
N SER A 64 -3.45 -8.06 11.13
CA SER A 64 -3.95 -6.87 10.44
C SER A 64 -3.34 -5.57 10.99
N TYR A 65 -2.97 -4.65 10.10
CA TYR A 65 -2.55 -3.32 10.53
C TYR A 65 -3.72 -2.56 11.15
N PRO A 66 -3.49 -1.79 12.23
CA PRO A 66 -4.45 -0.82 12.69
C PRO A 66 -4.60 0.29 11.63
N ASN A 67 -5.83 0.75 11.43
CA ASN A 67 -6.18 1.91 10.60
C ASN A 67 -5.99 1.74 9.07
N PRO A 68 -6.58 0.72 8.43
CA PRO A 68 -6.74 0.74 6.99
C PRO A 68 -7.62 1.93 6.56
N VAL A 69 -7.23 2.61 5.49
CA VAL A 69 -8.06 3.64 4.84
C VAL A 69 -8.63 3.04 3.57
N LEU A 70 -9.95 3.02 3.45
CA LEU A 70 -10.63 2.52 2.26
C LEU A 70 -10.56 3.56 1.13
N CYS A 71 -10.64 3.10 -0.12
CA CYS A 71 -10.59 3.97 -1.29
C CYS A 71 -11.70 5.03 -1.26
N SER A 72 -12.89 4.64 -0.79
CA SER A 72 -14.06 5.48 -0.58
C SER A 72 -13.85 6.59 0.46
N GLU A 73 -12.84 6.47 1.33
CA GLU A 73 -12.49 7.46 2.36
C GLU A 73 -11.43 8.47 1.90
N ILE A 74 -10.69 8.17 0.82
CA ILE A 74 -9.63 9.06 0.28
C ILE A 74 -10.20 10.15 -0.62
N GLU A 75 -11.35 9.93 -1.26
CA GLU A 75 -11.96 10.88 -2.20
C GLU A 75 -13.13 11.69 -1.59
N LYS A 76 -12.90 12.30 -0.41
CA LYS A 76 -13.70 13.43 0.05
C LYS A 76 -12.94 14.74 -0.04
#